data_AF-W6RTP8-F1
#
_entry.id   AF-W6RTP8-F1
#
_cell.length_a   1.000
_cell.length_b   1.000
_cell.length_c   1.000
_cell.angle_alpha   90.00
_cell.angle_beta   90.00
_cell.angle_gamma   90.00
#
_symmetry.space_group_name_H-M   'P 1'
#
loop_
_entity.id
_entity.type
_entity.pdbx_description
1 polymer ?
#
loop_
_entity_poly.entity_id
_entity_poly.type
_entity_poly.pdbx_seq_one_letter_code
_entity_poly.pdbx_strand_id
1 'polypeptide(L)' 'MIRSLLLTLPLCALLWGCQTTTKQNACDGFSRLTPSLGTSVTILRTDRPFANQVASHNKFGKSQGCWK' A
#
# COMPACT_ATOMS: atom_id res chain seq x y z
N MET A 1 -10.55 30.07 41.09
CA MET A 1 -10.99 29.11 40.05
C MET A 1 -9.94 28.82 38.97
N ILE A 2 -8.73 29.40 39.03
CA ILE A 2 -7.69 29.26 37.98
C ILE A 2 -6.75 28.04 38.24
N ARG A 3 -6.64 27.59 39.49
CA ARG A 3 -5.71 26.52 39.90
C ARG A 3 -6.04 25.14 39.32
N SER A 4 -7.32 24.86 39.05
CA SER A 4 -7.76 23.56 38.52
C SER A 4 -7.54 23.41 37.02
N LEU A 5 -7.38 24.51 36.28
CA LEU A 5 -7.15 24.48 34.82
C LEU A 5 -5.71 24.08 34.47
N LEU A 6 -4.74 24.34 35.37
CA LEU A 6 -3.33 24.03 35.13
C LEU A 6 -3.03 22.53 35.23
N LEU A 7 -3.90 21.75 35.90
CA LEU A 7 -3.75 20.30 36.07
C LEU A 7 -4.34 19.49 34.90
N THR A 8 -5.11 20.09 33.99
CA THR A 8 -5.72 19.39 32.86
C THR A 8 -4.86 19.40 31.59
N LEU A 9 -3.96 20.38 31.42
CA LEU A 9 -3.01 20.42 30.30
C LEU A 9 -2.05 19.22 30.20
N PRO A 10 -1.43 18.71 31.29
CA PRO A 10 -0.50 17.59 31.17
C PRO A 10 -1.21 16.26 30.85
N LEU A 11 -2.53 16.15 31.10
CA LEU A 11 -3.30 14.94 30.80
C LEU A 11 -3.53 14.77 29.29
N CYS A 12 -3.71 15.86 28.54
CA CYS A 12 -3.88 15.81 27.08
C CYS A 12 -2.58 15.48 26.33
N ALA A 13 -1.42 15.85 26.89
CA ALA A 13 -0.13 15.51 26.30
C ALA A 13 0.19 14.01 26.38
N LEU A 14 -0.34 13.31 27.40
CA LEU A 14 -0.18 11.85 27.55
C LEU A 14 -1.03 11.04 26.56
N LEU A 15 -2.13 11.60 26.07
CA LEU A 15 -3.03 10.94 25.10
C LEU A 15 -2.57 11.11 23.64
N TRP A 16 -1.56 11.95 23.37
CA TRP A 16 -0.89 12.05 22.08
C TRP A 16 0.35 11.13 21.96
N GLY A 17 0.42 10.13 22.84
CA GLY A 17 1.45 9.09 22.80
C GLY A 17 1.35 8.22 21.55
N CYS A 18 2.29 8.42 20.64
CA CYS A 18 2.77 7.46 19.63
C CYS A 18 1.69 6.80 18.76
N GLN A 19 1.00 7.59 17.93
CA GLN A 19 0.38 7.01 16.73
C GLN A 19 1.52 6.64 15.77
N THR A 20 2.02 5.41 15.88
CA THR A 20 2.98 4.85 14.92
C THR A 20 2.29 4.80 13.56
N THR A 21 2.57 5.81 12.74
CA THR A 21 2.21 5.77 11.32
C THR A 21 3.18 4.81 10.65
N THR A 22 2.85 3.51 10.66
CA THR A 22 3.45 2.59 9.71
C THR A 22 3.13 3.13 8.33
N LYS A 23 4.16 3.66 7.64
CA LYS A 23 4.07 4.02 6.23
C LYS A 23 3.53 2.79 5.52
N GLN A 24 2.31 2.86 4.97
CA GLN A 24 1.77 1.78 4.17
C GLN A 24 2.74 1.57 3.00
N ASN A 25 3.45 0.45 3.00
CA ASN A 25 4.30 0.10 1.89
C ASN A 25 3.39 -0.39 0.77
N ALA A 26 3.31 0.42 -0.29
CA ALA A 26 2.48 0.11 -1.44
C ALA A 26 2.90 -1.19 -2.14
N CYS A 27 4.03 -1.81 -1.78
CA CYS A 27 4.56 -3.05 -2.34
C CYS A 27 4.35 -4.28 -1.46
N ASP A 28 3.89 -4.11 -0.21
CA ASP A 28 3.73 -5.22 0.71
C ASP A 28 2.60 -6.16 0.26
N GLY A 29 2.86 -7.46 0.27
CA GLY A 29 1.86 -8.49 0.00
C GLY A 29 1.66 -8.87 -1.47
N PHE A 30 2.44 -8.32 -2.41
CA PHE A 30 2.38 -8.75 -3.81
C PHE A 30 3.75 -8.75 -4.51
N SER A 31 3.81 -9.39 -5.69
CA SER A 31 5.03 -9.56 -6.48
C SER A 31 4.77 -9.28 -7.96
N ARG A 32 5.82 -9.00 -8.72
CA ARG A 32 5.74 -8.80 -10.17
C ARG A 32 5.26 -10.07 -10.85
N LEU A 33 4.20 -9.95 -11.66
CA LEU A 33 3.69 -11.07 -12.44
C LEU A 33 4.58 -11.29 -13.66
N THR A 34 5.18 -12.48 -13.75
CA THR A 34 6.09 -12.90 -14.82
C THR A 34 5.60 -14.21 -15.44
N PRO A 35 4.43 -14.21 -16.10
CA PRO A 35 3.89 -15.41 -16.73
C PRO A 35 4.86 -15.97 -17.78
N SER A 36 4.85 -17.30 -17.95
CA SER A 36 5.59 -17.94 -19.04
C SER A 36 5.11 -17.45 -20.41
N LEU A 37 5.89 -17.67 -21.47
CA LEU A 37 5.48 -17.32 -22.83
C LEU A 37 4.15 -17.99 -23.20
N GLY A 38 4.03 -19.30 -22.95
CA GLY A 38 2.80 -20.05 -23.23
C GLY A 38 1.60 -19.48 -22.49
N THR A 39 1.74 -19.22 -21.19
CA THR A 39 0.69 -18.60 -20.36
C THR A 39 0.31 -17.21 -20.86
N SER A 40 1.30 -16.41 -21.25
CA SER A 40 1.08 -15.06 -21.79
C SER A 40 0.28 -15.11 -23.09
N VAL A 41 0.62 -16.02 -24.00
CA VAL A 41 -0.10 -16.21 -25.26
C VAL A 41 -1.53 -16.70 -24.99
N THR A 42 -1.71 -17.65 -24.08
CA THR A 42 -3.05 -18.14 -23.70
C THR A 42 -3.90 -17.00 -23.18
N ILE A 43 -3.44 -16.27 -22.15
CA ILE A 43 -4.17 -15.14 -21.55
C ILE A 43 -4.53 -14.09 -22.61
N LEU A 44 -3.58 -13.72 -23.48
CA LEU A 44 -3.83 -12.74 -24.55
C LEU A 44 -4.90 -13.19 -25.54
N ARG A 45 -5.01 -14.49 -25.81
CA ARG A 45 -5.98 -15.05 -26.77
C ARG A 45 -7.34 -15.31 -26.15
N THR A 46 -7.38 -15.73 -24.89
CA THR A 46 -8.62 -16.24 -24.25
C THR A 46 -9.26 -15.24 -23.30
N ASP A 47 -8.48 -14.36 -22.67
CA ASP A 47 -8.95 -13.47 -21.61
C ASP A 47 -8.23 -12.11 -21.62
N ARG A 48 -8.66 -11.26 -22.55
CA ARG A 48 -8.16 -9.89 -22.67
C ARG A 48 -8.37 -9.06 -21.40
N PRO A 49 -9.52 -9.13 -20.69
CA PRO A 49 -9.69 -8.47 -19.39
C PRO A 49 -8.61 -8.86 -18.37
N PHE A 50 -8.31 -10.15 -18.23
CA PHE A 50 -7.26 -10.61 -17.32
C PHE A 50 -5.87 -10.14 -17.78
N ALA A 51 -5.58 -10.17 -19.08
CA ALA A 51 -4.34 -9.63 -19.64
C ALA A 51 -4.12 -8.15 -19.25
N ASN A 52 -5.18 -7.35 -19.32
CA ASN A 52 -5.15 -5.94 -18.94
C ASN A 52 -4.91 -5.77 -17.43
N GLN A 53 -5.47 -6.64 -16.60
CA GLN A 53 -5.22 -6.63 -15.15
C GLN A 53 -3.76 -6.96 -14.82
N VAL A 54 -3.18 -7.97 -15.47
CA VAL A 54 -1.74 -8.31 -15.31
C VAL A 54 -0.85 -7.12 -15.69
N ALA A 55 -1.16 -6.46 -16.82
CA ALA A 55 -0.44 -5.28 -17.26
C ALA A 55 -0.59 -4.10 -16.27
N SER A 56 -1.81 -3.85 -15.81
CA SER A 56 -2.13 -2.79 -14.84
C SER A 56 -1.40 -3.01 -13.51
N HIS A 57 -1.43 -4.23 -12.97
CA HIS A 57 -0.72 -4.62 -11.76
C HIS A 57 0.78 -4.33 -11.85
N ASN A 58 1.41 -4.81 -12.92
CA ASN A 58 2.84 -4.61 -13.13
C ASN A 58 3.19 -3.12 -13.32
N LYS A 59 2.33 -2.35 -14.02
CA LYS A 59 2.51 -0.90 -14.20
C LYS A 59 2.37 -0.15 -12.87
N PHE A 60 1.39 -0.51 -12.04
CA PHE A 60 1.19 0.07 -10.72
C PHE A 60 2.41 -0.17 -9.82
N GLY A 61 2.86 -1.42 -9.67
CA GLY A 61 4.03 -1.65 -8.82
C GLY A 61 5.31 -0.98 -9.36
N LYS A 62 5.45 -0.76 -10.67
CA LYS A 62 6.55 0.06 -11.22
C LYS A 62 6.43 1.52 -10.80
N SER A 63 5.22 2.10 -10.83
CA SER A 63 5.01 3.49 -10.41
C SER A 63 5.20 3.71 -8.91
N GLN A 64 4.99 2.67 -8.10
CA GLN A 64 5.27 2.67 -6.66
C GLN A 64 6.73 2.34 -6.30
N GLY A 65 7.58 2.02 -7.29
CA GLY A 65 8.98 1.64 -7.04
C GLY A 65 9.18 0.22 -6.48
N CYS A 66 8.16 -0.65 -6.58
CA CYS A 66 8.22 -2.03 -6.11
C CYS A 66 9.16 -2.91 -6.96
N TRP A 67 9.26 -2.59 -8.25
CA TRP A 67 10.07 -3.35 -9.22
C TRP A 67 11.19 -2.48 -9.79
N LYS A 68 12.34 -3.09 -10.04
CA LYS A 68 13.41 -2.51 -10.88
C LYS A 68 13.15 -2.78 -12.36
#